data_AF-A0AAJ2E7U1-F1
#
_entry.id   AF-A0AAJ2E7U1-F1
#
_cell.length_a   1.000
_cell.length_b   1.000
_cell.length_c   1.000
_cell.angle_alpha   90.00
_cell.angle_beta   90.00
_cell.angle_gamma   90.00
#
_symmetry.space_group_name_H-M   'P 1'
#
loop_
_entity.id
_entity.type
_entity.pdbx_description
1 polymer ?
#
loop_
_entity_poly.entity_id
_entity_poly.type
_entity_poly.pdbx_seq_one_letter_code
_entity_poly.pdbx_strand_id
1 'polypeptide(L)'
;MDDRDELDGDTQTTAAGVVRLASVIAVLVREGAVDTRFGGKLFKRIDKEARRVAENEEAERDAVFAALGELDLALRQHDAASLVEANARLRDREEVVAGKRRKSKKD
;
A
#
# COMPACT_ATOMS: atom_id res chain seq x y z
N MET A 1 4.39 29.47 4.87
CA MET A 1 4.90 28.10 5.10
C MET A 1 4.95 27.48 3.72
N ASP A 2 6.08 27.67 3.05
CA ASP A 2 6.36 27.17 1.70
C ASP A 2 6.41 25.64 1.68
N ASP A 3 5.81 25.02 0.67
CA ASP A 3 6.29 23.73 0.16
C ASP A 3 5.83 23.51 -1.30
N ARG A 4 6.63 24.08 -2.23
CA ARG A 4 6.98 23.48 -3.53
C ARG A 4 5.82 23.14 -4.48
N ASP A 5 5.17 24.17 -5.01
CA ASP A 5 4.38 24.08 -6.26
C ASP A 5 5.22 24.48 -7.51
N GLU A 6 6.55 24.34 -7.44
CA GLU A 6 7.47 24.78 -8.51
C GLU A 6 8.40 23.67 -9.02
N LEU A 7 7.83 22.50 -9.32
CA LEU A 7 8.47 21.47 -10.14
C LEU A 7 7.60 20.99 -11.31
N ASP A 8 6.55 21.72 -11.67
CA ASP A 8 5.59 21.32 -12.70
C ASP A 8 5.98 21.84 -14.10
N GLY A 9 7.27 21.76 -14.42
CA GLY A 9 7.84 22.34 -15.64
C GLY A 9 8.02 21.38 -16.82
N ASP A 10 8.24 20.08 -16.58
CA ASP A 10 8.74 19.20 -17.66
C ASP A 10 8.28 17.72 -17.61
N THR A 11 7.53 17.29 -16.59
CA THR A 11 7.02 15.90 -16.55
C THR A 11 5.51 15.90 -16.72
N GLN A 12 5.04 15.74 -17.95
CA GLN A 12 3.61 15.64 -18.22
C GLN A 12 3.05 14.34 -17.61
N THR A 13 2.38 14.44 -16.46
CA THR A 13 1.58 13.35 -15.90
C THR A 13 0.37 13.11 -16.81
N THR A 14 0.19 11.89 -17.29
CA THR A 14 -0.95 11.48 -18.14
C THR A 14 -1.79 10.42 -17.45
N ALA A 15 -3.06 10.29 -17.83
CA ALA A 15 -3.95 9.26 -17.28
C ALA A 15 -3.38 7.85 -17.45
N ALA A 16 -2.87 7.54 -18.64
CA ALA A 16 -2.22 6.26 -18.93
C ALA A 16 -0.98 6.00 -18.05
N GLY A 17 -0.21 7.05 -17.74
CA GLY A 17 0.94 6.98 -16.83
C GLY A 17 0.52 6.65 -15.40
N VAL A 18 -0.52 7.34 -14.90
CA VAL A 18 -1.08 7.12 -13.55
C VAL A 18 -1.65 5.71 -13.42
N VAL A 19 -2.46 5.26 -14.37
CA VAL A 19 -3.04 3.90 -14.39
C VAL A 19 -1.94 2.84 -14.37
N ARG A 20 -0.93 3.00 -15.24
CA ARG A 20 0.19 2.04 -15.32
C ARG A 20 0.99 2.00 -14.02
N LEU A 21 1.30 3.16 -13.45
CA LEU A 21 2.06 3.26 -12.20
C LEU A 21 1.29 2.62 -11.05
N ALA A 22 0.01 2.94 -10.89
CA ALA A 22 -0.85 2.36 -9.86
C ALA A 22 -0.93 0.83 -9.99
N SER A 23 -1.09 0.32 -11.22
CA SER A 23 -1.14 -1.12 -11.50
C SER A 23 0.15 -1.85 -11.13
N VAL A 24 1.31 -1.30 -11.51
CA VAL A 24 2.63 -1.87 -11.18
C VAL A 24 2.84 -1.92 -9.67
N ILE A 25 2.50 -0.84 -8.96
CA ILE A 25 2.65 -0.80 -7.51
C ILE A 25 1.70 -1.80 -6.83
N ALA A 26 0.48 -1.95 -7.33
CA ALA A 26 -0.46 -2.94 -6.81
C ALA A 26 0.10 -4.37 -6.91
N VAL A 27 0.82 -4.69 -8.00
CA VAL A 27 1.54 -5.97 -8.13
C VAL A 27 2.65 -6.08 -7.08
N LEU A 28 3.51 -5.06 -6.96
CA LEU A 28 4.62 -5.07 -6.01
C LEU A 28 4.15 -5.19 -4.55
N VAL A 29 3.01 -4.58 -4.21
CA VAL A 29 2.38 -4.71 -2.90
C VAL A 29 1.90 -6.14 -2.65
N ARG A 30 1.26 -6.78 -3.64
CA ARG A 30 0.83 -8.19 -3.53
C ARG A 30 2.01 -9.15 -3.39
N GLU A 31 3.13 -8.84 -4.02
CA GLU A 31 4.38 -9.60 -3.91
C GLU A 31 5.13 -9.36 -2.58
N GLY A 32 4.66 -8.42 -1.74
CA GLY A 32 5.35 -8.05 -0.50
C GLY A 32 6.67 -7.31 -0.73
N ALA A 33 6.91 -6.82 -1.95
CA ALA A 33 8.10 -6.04 -2.31
C ALA A 33 8.03 -4.58 -1.83
N VAL A 34 6.86 -4.14 -1.35
CA VAL A 34 6.59 -2.79 -0.85
C VAL A 34 6.15 -2.85 0.61
N ASP A 35 6.89 -2.15 1.48
CA ASP A 35 6.50 -1.93 2.87
C ASP A 35 5.20 -1.11 2.95
N THR A 36 4.34 -1.41 3.93
CA THR A 36 3.01 -0.79 4.08
C THR A 36 3.08 0.73 4.27
N ARG A 37 4.10 1.26 4.96
CA ARG A 37 4.26 2.71 5.14
C ARG A 37 4.70 3.37 3.84
N PHE A 38 5.60 2.75 3.10
CA PHE A 38 6.04 3.25 1.80
C PHE A 38 4.88 3.23 0.80
N GLY A 39 4.16 2.10 0.72
CA GLY A 39 2.98 1.94 -0.13
C GLY A 39 1.89 2.97 0.15
N GLY A 40 1.57 3.22 1.42
CA GLY A 40 0.60 4.25 1.80
C GLY A 40 1.03 5.68 1.44
N LYS A 41 2.33 6.01 1.55
CA LYS A 41 2.84 7.32 1.11
C LYS A 41 2.78 7.47 -0.42
N LEU A 42 3.10 6.40 -1.13
CA LEU A 42 3.08 6.37 -2.58
C LEU A 42 1.66 6.51 -3.11
N PHE A 43 0.69 5.78 -2.53
CA PHE A 43 -0.73 5.94 -2.81
C PHE A 43 -1.19 7.39 -2.65
N LYS A 44 -0.85 8.06 -1.54
CA LYS A 44 -1.22 9.47 -1.31
C LYS A 44 -0.67 10.42 -2.36
N ARG A 45 0.51 10.13 -2.93
CA ARG A 45 1.09 10.94 -4.01
C ARG A 45 0.37 10.68 -5.33
N ILE A 46 0.10 9.41 -5.64
CA ILE A 46 -0.60 9.03 -6.88
C ILE A 46 -2.05 9.51 -6.84
N ASP A 47 -2.74 9.50 -5.70
CA ASP A 47 -4.10 10.05 -5.55
C ASP A 47 -4.15 11.55 -5.87
N LYS A 48 -3.14 12.33 -5.46
CA LYS A 48 -3.05 13.76 -5.82
C LYS A 48 -2.90 13.95 -7.33
N GLU A 49 -1.98 13.20 -7.94
CA GLU A 49 -1.74 13.27 -9.38
C GLU A 49 -2.94 12.78 -10.20
N ALA A 50 -3.60 11.71 -9.74
CA ALA A 50 -4.83 11.18 -10.33
C ALA A 50 -5.96 12.20 -10.33
N ARG A 51 -6.14 12.96 -9.23
CA ARG A 51 -7.15 14.03 -9.16
C ARG A 51 -6.84 15.14 -10.17
N ARG A 52 -5.58 15.59 -10.25
CA ARG A 52 -5.13 16.60 -11.22
C ARG A 52 -5.36 16.13 -12.66
N VAL A 53 -5.04 14.87 -12.96
CA VAL A 53 -5.25 14.30 -14.29
C VAL A 53 -6.72 14.10 -14.60
N ALA A 54 -7.55 13.65 -13.66
CA ALA A 54 -8.99 13.45 -13.86
C ALA A 54 -9.79 14.75 -14.07
N GLU A 55 -9.23 15.89 -13.67
CA GLU A 55 -9.75 17.23 -13.98
C GLU A 55 -9.44 17.62 -15.44
N ASN A 56 -8.27 17.21 -15.97
CA ASN A 56 -7.83 17.56 -17.32
C ASN A 56 -8.24 16.54 -18.40
N GLU A 57 -8.33 15.26 -18.04
CA GLU A 57 -8.65 14.12 -18.91
C GLU A 57 -9.94 13.42 -18.44
N GLU A 58 -11.07 14.14 -18.51
CA GLU A 58 -12.35 13.65 -17.97
C GLU A 58 -12.80 12.29 -18.53
N ALA A 59 -12.49 12.00 -19.80
CA ALA A 59 -12.80 10.71 -20.43
C ALA A 59 -12.09 9.53 -19.77
N GLU A 60 -10.93 9.75 -19.14
CA GLU A 60 -10.10 8.73 -18.52
C GLU A 60 -10.29 8.67 -16.98
N ARG A 61 -11.16 9.52 -16.43
CA ARG A 61 -11.41 9.65 -14.99
C ARG A 61 -11.72 8.31 -14.32
N ASP A 62 -12.63 7.54 -14.91
CA ASP A 62 -13.08 6.26 -14.35
C ASP A 62 -11.96 5.23 -14.34
N ALA A 63 -11.14 5.17 -15.40
CA ALA A 63 -10.00 4.26 -15.48
C ALA A 63 -8.93 4.60 -14.43
N VAL A 64 -8.65 5.90 -14.24
CA VAL A 64 -7.71 6.39 -13.22
C VAL A 64 -8.18 6.02 -11.81
N PHE A 65 -9.45 6.26 -11.49
CA PHE A 65 -9.97 5.94 -10.16
C PHE A 65 -10.15 4.43 -9.92
N ALA A 66 -10.45 3.65 -10.96
CA ALA A 66 -10.46 2.20 -10.87
C ALA A 66 -9.07 1.65 -10.50
N ALA A 67 -8.02 2.10 -11.19
CA ALA A 67 -6.64 1.69 -10.90
C ALA A 67 -6.19 2.10 -9.48
N LEU A 68 -6.62 3.28 -9.00
CA LEU A 68 -6.40 3.69 -7.62
C LEU A 68 -7.12 2.80 -6.61
N GLY A 69 -8.37 2.43 -6.89
CA GLY A 69 -9.14 1.52 -6.06
C GLY A 69 -8.48 0.15 -5.92
N GLU A 70 -7.92 -0.38 -7.00
CA GLU A 70 -7.16 -1.63 -6.98
C GLU A 70 -5.88 -1.53 -6.13
N LEU A 71 -5.15 -0.41 -6.24
CA LEU A 71 -3.97 -0.16 -5.44
C LEU A 71 -4.30 -0.05 -3.94
N ASP A 72 -5.35 0.70 -3.58
CA ASP A 72 -5.81 0.83 -2.19
C ASP A 72 -6.24 -0.54 -1.62
N LEU A 73 -7.00 -1.31 -2.40
CA LEU A 73 -7.38 -2.67 -2.02
C LEU A 73 -6.15 -3.56 -1.77
N ALA A 74 -5.17 -3.54 -2.65
CA ALA A 74 -3.94 -4.32 -2.50
C ALA A 74 -3.18 -3.94 -1.21
N LEU A 75 -3.08 -2.65 -0.90
CA LEU A 75 -2.44 -2.16 0.32
C LEU A 75 -3.15 -2.64 1.58
N ARG A 76 -4.49 -2.54 1.61
CA ARG A 76 -5.30 -3.00 2.75
C ARG A 76 -5.22 -4.51 2.94
N GLN A 77 -5.23 -5.28 1.84
CA GLN A 77 -5.09 -6.74 1.88
C GLN A 77 -3.72 -7.14 2.41
N HIS A 78 -2.65 -6.49 1.95
CA HIS A 78 -1.29 -6.75 2.41
C HIS A 78 -1.12 -6.40 3.91
N ASP A 79 -1.65 -5.27 4.35
CA ASP A 79 -1.63 -4.87 5.76
C ASP A 79 -2.40 -5.88 6.64
N ALA A 80 -3.60 -6.29 6.21
CA ALA A 80 -4.38 -7.31 6.91
C ALA A 80 -3.65 -8.66 6.98
N ALA A 81 -3.03 -9.12 5.89
CA ALA A 81 -2.24 -10.34 5.87
C ALA A 81 -1.05 -10.26 6.83
N SER A 82 -0.35 -9.12 6.85
CA SER A 82 0.76 -8.85 7.77
C SER A 82 0.33 -8.93 9.23
N LEU A 83 -0.85 -8.39 9.57
CA LEU A 83 -1.42 -8.47 10.92
C LEU A 83 -1.81 -9.90 11.31
N VAL A 84 -2.39 -10.67 10.39
CA VAL A 84 -2.72 -12.08 10.62
C VAL A 84 -1.46 -12.89 10.89
N GLU A 85 -0.41 -12.71 10.09
CA GLU A 85 0.86 -13.41 10.27
C GLU A 85 1.53 -13.03 11.60
N ALA A 86 1.54 -11.74 11.95
CA ALA A 86 2.06 -11.28 13.23
C ALA A 86 1.30 -11.89 14.42
N ASN A 87 -0.03 -11.97 14.34
CA ASN A 87 -0.85 -12.60 15.38
C ASN A 87 -0.59 -14.11 15.50
N ALA A 88 -0.44 -14.83 14.38
CA ALA A 88 -0.10 -16.25 14.40
C ALA A 88 1.26 -16.47 15.11
N ARG A 89 2.28 -15.69 14.75
CA ARG A 89 3.61 -15.75 15.38
C ARG A 89 3.57 -15.43 16.88
N LEU A 90 2.67 -14.55 17.32
CA LEU A 90 2.49 -14.25 18.75
C LEU A 90 1.90 -15.44 19.51
N ARG A 91 0.86 -16.08 18.97
CA ARG A 91 0.25 -17.28 19.57
C ARG A 91 1.23 -18.44 19.66
N ASP A 92 2.00 -18.70 18.61
CA ASP A 92 3.03 -19.74 18.61
C ASP A 92 4.06 -19.50 19.73
N ARG A 93 4.48 -18.24 19.94
CA ARG A 93 5.40 -17.86 21.02
C ARG A 93 4.77 -18.06 22.39
N GLU A 94 3.51 -17.67 22.57
CA GLU A 94 2.79 -17.86 23.83
C GLU A 94 2.63 -19.34 24.18
N GLU A 95 2.32 -20.19 23.20
CA GLU A 95 2.23 -21.64 23.38
C GLU A 95 3.58 -22.25 23.77
N VAL A 96 4.68 -21.84 23.12
CA VAL A 96 6.04 -22.27 23.48
C VAL A 96 6.40 -21.87 24.91
N VAL A 97 6.09 -20.63 25.32
CA VAL A 97 6.36 -20.14 26.67
C VAL A 97 5.50 -20.87 27.72
N ALA A 98 4.22 -21.11 27.44
CA ALA A 98 3.32 -21.84 28.31
C ALA A 98 3.75 -23.32 28.48
N GLY A 99 4.18 -23.96 27.39
CA GLY A 99 4.76 -25.31 27.43
C GLY A 99 6.03 -25.39 28.28
N LYS A 100 6.91 -24.38 28.18
CA LYS A 100 8.15 -24.30 28.96
C LYS A 100 7.90 -24.13 30.46
N ARG A 101 6.93 -23.28 30.85
CA ARG A 101 6.53 -23.10 32.27
C ARG A 101 5.86 -24.33 32.88
N ARG A 102 5.16 -25.15 32.08
CA ARG A 102 4.57 -26.41 32.55
C ARG A 102 5.62 -27.50 32.76
N LYS A 103 6.69 -27.52 31.96
CA LYS A 103 7.77 -28.51 32.10
C LYS A 103 8.70 -28.23 33.29
N SER A 104 8.88 -26.96 33.68
CA SER A 104 9.74 -26.57 34.81
C SER A 104 9.12 -26.71 36.20
N LYS A 105 7.88 -27.20 36.31
CA LYS A 105 7.16 -27.33 37.60
C LYS A 105 7.00 -28.79 38.05
N LYS A 106 7.72 -29.73 37.40
CA LYS A 106 7.63 -31.17 37.66
C LYS A 106 8.93 -31.80 38.18
N ASP A 107 9.88 -30.98 38.64
CA ASP A 107 11.09 -31.45 39.35
C ASP A 107 11.09 -30.89 40.77
#